data_AF-A0A2E7EIB6-F1
#
_entry.id   AF-A0A2E7EIB6-F1
#
_cell.length_a   1.000
_cell.length_b   1.000
_cell.length_c   1.000
_cell.angle_alpha   90.00
_cell.angle_beta   90.00
_cell.angle_gamma   90.00
#
_symmetry.space_group_name_H-M   'P 1'
#
loop_
_entity.id
_entity.type
_entity.pdbx_description
1 polymer ?
#
loop_
_entity_poly.entity_id
_entity_poly.type
_entity_poly.pdbx_seq_one_letter_code
_entity_poly.pdbx_strand_id
1 'polypeptide(L)'
;MSVHIGHQSGWLFLIYISFITLPTNAWGNTGPSDTSATIVGEPSGLINVDILHETLTIDLQPLEIGHPARVEAIYKLSNPTDQQELDLLFAFGSPDHSQCQVTLDGEIIPGEVREVESMPVEWTPPESTIVPDKALMPGESRALKYAGGMRRIKPYGFQVTLPPGESELRVTYLEQAKTTFARPTMFRQFVYILSPARSWSSFGGLDLTIFVPDHWSVKTKPALKRNGSALIGTFDHLPESNHLEVTLRPPIPAGYAIGKKAGMPLLITLAGMGLVACCWIGYRAAKRGRLESTGAESPAGKNIGGDLIRSLSAGAIYAFVLFACAIFYYLGLDVVFPPDGNEAKVIQELGLSDGYLRIFGVFLVLISCIIAFSLGSVGTFFCTGLTRWRQERSRDVIGGNG
;
A
#
# COMPACT_ATOMS: atom_id res chain seq x y z
N MET A 1 -16.37 52.35 -34.83
CA MET A 1 -16.98 51.44 -33.84
C MET A 1 -16.02 50.26 -33.69
N SER A 2 -14.97 50.42 -32.87
CA SER A 2 -13.92 49.40 -32.69
C SER A 2 -14.28 48.52 -31.50
N VAL A 3 -14.57 47.26 -31.76
CA VAL A 3 -14.84 46.25 -30.74
C VAL A 3 -13.50 45.78 -30.19
N HIS A 4 -13.15 46.23 -28.98
CA HIS A 4 -12.06 45.66 -28.20
C HIS A 4 -12.45 44.25 -27.74
N ILE A 5 -12.06 43.23 -28.49
CA ILE A 5 -12.07 41.83 -28.05
C ILE A 5 -10.87 41.67 -27.11
N GLY A 6 -11.14 41.84 -25.82
CA GLY A 6 -10.14 41.87 -24.76
C GLY A 6 -9.61 40.48 -24.39
N HIS A 7 -8.28 40.37 -24.37
CA HIS A 7 -7.36 39.70 -23.42
C HIS A 7 -7.70 38.44 -22.60
N GLN A 8 -8.94 37.92 -22.58
CA GLN A 8 -9.31 36.79 -21.71
C GLN A 8 -8.95 35.42 -22.28
N SER A 9 -8.79 35.28 -23.60
CA SER A 9 -8.43 34.00 -24.24
C SER A 9 -6.96 33.60 -24.05
N GLY A 10 -6.06 34.54 -23.73
CA GLY A 10 -4.63 34.26 -23.54
C GLY A 10 -4.29 33.50 -22.26
N TRP A 11 -5.07 33.69 -21.18
CA TRP A 11 -4.80 33.06 -19.89
C TRP A 11 -5.16 31.57 -19.86
N LEU A 12 -6.24 31.17 -20.54
CA LEU A 12 -6.62 29.76 -20.68
C LEU A 12 -5.57 28.97 -21.49
N PHE A 13 -4.96 29.61 -22.50
CA PHE A 13 -3.93 28.98 -23.32
C PHE A 13 -2.60 28.77 -22.55
N LEU A 14 -2.21 29.72 -21.68
CA LEU A 14 -1.02 29.60 -20.82
C LEU A 14 -1.18 28.54 -19.73
N ILE A 15 -2.37 28.39 -19.15
CA ILE A 15 -2.67 27.29 -18.23
C ILE A 15 -2.57 25.95 -18.97
N TYR A 16 -3.15 25.85 -20.17
CA TYR A 16 -3.11 24.63 -20.97
C TYR A 16 -1.67 24.22 -21.38
N ILE A 17 -0.80 25.18 -21.77
CA ILE A 17 0.61 24.92 -22.09
C ILE A 17 1.43 24.52 -20.85
N SER A 18 1.13 25.10 -19.68
CA SER A 18 1.80 24.71 -18.43
C SER A 18 1.45 23.26 -18.01
N PHE A 19 0.29 22.74 -18.43
CA PHE A 19 -0.07 21.33 -18.23
C PHE A 19 0.63 20.37 -19.20
N ILE A 20 0.87 20.79 -20.45
CA ILE A 20 1.53 19.96 -21.47
C ILE A 20 3.05 19.89 -21.24
N THR A 21 3.63 20.89 -20.58
CA THR A 21 5.08 20.98 -20.32
C THR A 21 5.52 20.39 -18.98
N LEU A 22 4.63 19.69 -18.25
CA LEU A 22 5.04 18.90 -17.10
C LEU A 22 6.13 17.90 -17.56
N PRO A 23 7.32 17.89 -16.93
CA PRO A 23 8.48 17.21 -17.45
C PRO A 23 8.21 15.71 -17.61
N THR A 24 8.31 15.22 -18.84
CA THR A 24 8.25 13.79 -19.20
C THR A 24 9.25 12.95 -18.41
N ASN A 25 10.32 13.56 -17.92
CA ASN A 25 11.32 12.92 -17.05
C ASN A 25 10.77 12.46 -15.68
N ALA A 26 9.62 12.99 -15.22
CA ALA A 26 8.97 12.51 -14.00
C ALA A 26 8.42 11.07 -14.13
N TRP A 27 8.28 10.56 -15.36
CA TRP A 27 7.75 9.23 -15.64
C TRP A 27 8.84 8.14 -15.64
N GLY A 28 10.11 8.51 -15.76
CA GLY A 28 11.23 7.56 -15.85
C GLY A 28 11.65 6.92 -14.52
N ASN A 29 11.04 7.31 -13.39
CA ASN A 29 11.44 6.87 -12.05
C ASN A 29 10.29 6.13 -11.30
N THR A 30 9.37 5.53 -12.05
CA THR A 30 8.32 4.67 -11.49
C THR A 30 8.88 3.26 -11.29
N GLY A 31 9.35 2.97 -10.08
CA GLY A 31 9.69 1.62 -9.67
C GLY A 31 8.44 0.80 -9.34
N PRO A 32 8.60 -0.52 -9.11
CA PRO A 32 7.47 -1.36 -8.73
C PRO A 32 6.93 -0.99 -7.35
N SER A 33 5.67 -1.32 -7.09
CA SER A 33 5.01 -1.14 -5.79
C SER A 33 5.31 -2.27 -4.80
N ASP A 34 5.87 -3.37 -5.26
CA ASP A 34 6.26 -4.51 -4.45
C ASP A 34 7.50 -5.20 -5.01
N THR A 35 8.23 -5.91 -4.17
CA THR A 35 9.27 -6.84 -4.61
C THR A 35 8.66 -8.18 -5.01
N SER A 36 9.39 -8.96 -5.79
CA SER A 36 9.01 -10.35 -6.08
C SER A 36 8.84 -11.16 -4.79
N ALA A 37 7.87 -12.06 -4.77
CA ALA A 37 7.80 -13.11 -3.77
C ALA A 37 9.01 -14.04 -3.87
N THR A 38 9.48 -14.47 -2.70
CA THR A 38 10.48 -15.51 -2.51
C THR A 38 9.79 -16.75 -1.94
N ILE A 39 10.34 -17.93 -2.21
CA ILE A 39 9.80 -19.20 -1.75
C ILE A 39 10.92 -19.95 -1.09
N VAL A 40 10.75 -20.25 0.19
CA VAL A 40 11.66 -21.10 0.95
C VAL A 40 10.88 -22.21 1.61
N GLY A 41 11.47 -23.38 1.80
CA GLY A 41 10.75 -24.49 2.40
C GLY A 41 11.55 -25.78 2.51
N GLU A 42 10.89 -26.78 3.08
CA GLU A 42 11.49 -28.04 3.49
C GLU A 42 12.21 -28.80 2.37
N PRO A 43 13.21 -29.63 2.72
CA PRO A 43 13.86 -30.49 1.75
C PRO A 43 12.89 -31.55 1.21
N SER A 44 12.88 -31.72 -0.11
CA SER A 44 12.34 -32.90 -0.77
C SER A 44 13.45 -33.95 -0.96
N GLY A 45 13.09 -35.24 -0.97
CA GLY A 45 14.02 -36.34 -1.24
C GLY A 45 14.35 -37.24 -0.03
N LEU A 46 13.81 -36.92 1.16
CA LEU A 46 13.93 -37.74 2.38
C LEU A 46 12.99 -38.96 2.32
N ILE A 47 13.25 -39.88 1.39
CA ILE A 47 12.44 -41.08 1.17
C ILE A 47 12.86 -42.17 2.16
N ASN A 48 11.91 -42.80 2.84
CA ASN A 48 12.17 -43.85 3.85
C ASN A 48 13.05 -43.40 5.03
N VAL A 49 13.05 -42.10 5.32
CA VAL A 49 13.69 -41.52 6.51
C VAL A 49 12.61 -40.96 7.41
N ASP A 50 12.67 -41.31 8.69
CA ASP A 50 11.78 -40.79 9.71
C ASP A 50 12.29 -39.46 10.23
N ILE A 51 11.43 -38.44 10.27
CA ILE A 51 11.76 -37.16 10.90
C ILE A 51 11.23 -37.21 12.32
N LEU A 52 12.12 -37.47 13.27
CA LEU A 52 11.79 -37.59 14.68
C LEU A 52 11.32 -36.25 15.26
N HIS A 53 11.97 -35.16 14.85
CA HIS A 53 11.62 -33.81 15.30
C HIS A 53 12.26 -32.75 14.40
N GLU A 54 11.60 -31.61 14.25
CA GLU A 54 12.13 -30.43 13.59
C GLU A 54 12.21 -29.25 14.56
N THR A 55 13.31 -28.50 14.50
CA THR A 55 13.42 -27.18 15.14
C THR A 55 13.68 -26.13 14.08
N LEU A 56 12.72 -25.23 13.90
CA LEU A 56 12.76 -24.15 12.93
C LEU A 56 12.89 -22.80 13.65
N THR A 57 13.99 -22.11 13.42
CA THR A 57 14.25 -20.76 13.93
C THR A 57 14.32 -19.79 12.77
N ILE A 58 13.47 -18.76 12.81
CA ILE A 58 13.42 -17.70 11.80
C ILE A 58 13.65 -16.36 12.49
N ASP A 59 14.76 -15.71 12.20
CA ASP A 59 15.06 -14.37 12.68
C ASP A 59 14.71 -13.31 11.63
N LEU A 60 13.61 -12.61 11.88
CA LEU A 60 13.09 -11.52 11.05
C LEU A 60 13.48 -10.13 11.58
N GLN A 61 14.23 -10.03 12.67
CA GLN A 61 14.68 -8.75 13.21
C GLN A 61 15.51 -7.92 12.21
N PRO A 62 16.42 -8.50 11.40
CA PRO A 62 17.21 -7.74 10.44
C PRO A 62 16.39 -7.01 9.37
N LEU A 63 15.14 -7.41 9.14
CA LEU A 63 14.24 -6.75 8.18
C LEU A 63 13.94 -5.29 8.56
N GLU A 64 14.09 -4.93 9.85
CA GLU A 64 13.91 -3.56 10.33
C GLU A 64 14.85 -2.56 9.63
N ILE A 65 16.06 -3.01 9.29
CA ILE A 65 17.09 -2.21 8.62
C ILE A 65 17.30 -2.62 7.16
N GLY A 66 16.39 -3.43 6.61
CA GLY A 66 16.44 -3.86 5.21
C GLY A 66 17.31 -5.09 4.93
N HIS A 67 17.87 -5.73 5.96
CA HIS A 67 18.68 -6.92 5.76
C HIS A 67 17.83 -8.19 5.66
N PRO A 68 18.31 -9.23 4.95
CA PRO A 68 17.60 -10.51 4.87
C PRO A 68 17.34 -11.13 6.24
N ALA A 69 16.25 -11.89 6.33
CA ALA A 69 15.97 -12.77 7.45
C ALA A 69 17.01 -13.90 7.51
N ARG A 70 17.30 -14.38 8.72
CA ARG A 70 18.12 -15.59 8.92
C ARG A 70 17.22 -16.76 9.26
N VAL A 71 17.42 -17.90 8.61
CA VAL A 71 16.67 -19.12 8.86
C VAL A 71 17.64 -20.23 9.27
N GLU A 72 17.25 -21.00 10.29
CA GLU A 72 17.90 -22.25 10.70
C GLU A 72 16.82 -23.32 10.84
N ALA A 73 16.95 -24.41 10.09
CA ALA A 73 16.13 -25.60 10.22
C ALA A 73 17.04 -26.75 10.68
N ILE A 74 16.67 -27.42 11.78
CA ILE A 74 17.36 -28.57 12.33
C ILE A 74 16.40 -29.75 12.32
N TYR A 75 16.77 -30.82 11.61
CA TYR A 75 16.00 -32.05 11.49
C TYR A 75 16.72 -33.16 12.26
N LYS A 76 16.01 -33.77 13.21
CA LYS A 76 16.42 -35.04 13.81
C LYS A 76 15.88 -36.17 12.96
N LEU A 77 16.78 -36.86 12.28
CA LEU A 77 16.49 -37.93 11.34
C LEU A 77 16.67 -39.28 12.02
N SER A 78 15.92 -40.28 11.58
CA SER A 78 16.17 -41.69 11.87
C SER A 78 16.11 -42.48 10.56
N ASN A 79 17.22 -43.12 10.21
CA ASN A 79 17.30 -44.08 9.12
C ASN A 79 17.16 -45.50 9.69
N PRO A 80 16.00 -46.17 9.50
CA PRO A 80 15.77 -47.51 10.02
C PRO A 80 16.44 -48.61 9.20
N THR A 81 17.07 -48.26 8.08
CA THR A 81 17.69 -49.21 7.15
C THR A 81 19.21 -49.09 7.14
N ASP A 82 19.88 -49.84 6.27
CA ASP A 82 21.29 -49.65 5.98
C ASP A 82 21.58 -48.23 5.46
N GLN A 83 22.87 -47.90 5.29
CA GLN A 83 23.31 -46.61 4.77
C GLN A 83 22.58 -46.24 3.47
N GLN A 84 22.05 -45.02 3.39
CA GLN A 84 21.34 -44.49 2.23
C GLN A 84 22.09 -43.32 1.62
N GLU A 85 22.08 -43.24 0.28
CA GLU A 85 22.46 -42.03 -0.44
C GLU A 85 21.19 -41.28 -0.84
N LEU A 86 21.07 -40.04 -0.38
CA LEU A 86 19.89 -39.21 -0.63
C LEU A 86 20.30 -37.96 -1.39
N ASP A 87 19.55 -37.66 -2.44
CA ASP A 87 19.67 -36.43 -3.21
C ASP A 87 18.56 -35.47 -2.77
N LEU A 88 18.93 -34.43 -2.03
CA LEU A 88 17.99 -33.52 -1.39
C LEU A 88 17.92 -32.21 -2.16
N LEU A 89 16.70 -31.68 -2.30
CA LEU A 89 16.45 -30.35 -2.87
C LEU A 89 15.73 -29.48 -1.84
N PHE A 90 16.32 -28.34 -1.52
CA PHE A 90 15.73 -27.33 -0.66
C PHE A 90 15.14 -26.21 -1.51
N ALA A 91 13.88 -25.84 -1.25
CA ALA A 91 13.27 -24.71 -1.94
C ALA A 91 13.95 -23.42 -1.47
N PHE A 92 14.52 -22.66 -2.40
CA PHE A 92 15.31 -21.46 -2.10
C PHE A 92 14.91 -20.29 -2.99
N GLY A 93 14.49 -19.18 -2.37
CA GLY A 93 13.87 -18.06 -3.05
C GLY A 93 14.84 -16.91 -3.34
N SER A 94 15.85 -16.76 -2.49
CA SER A 94 16.86 -15.72 -2.63
C SER A 94 17.78 -15.99 -3.82
N PRO A 95 18.14 -14.95 -4.61
CA PRO A 95 19.12 -15.09 -5.69
C PRO A 95 20.54 -15.35 -5.16
N ASP A 96 20.83 -14.93 -3.93
CA ASP A 96 22.13 -15.12 -3.29
C ASP A 96 22.08 -16.32 -2.36
N HIS A 97 22.89 -17.33 -2.69
CA HIS A 97 23.01 -18.60 -1.97
C HIS A 97 24.36 -18.70 -1.24
N SER A 98 25.20 -17.66 -1.28
CA SER A 98 26.57 -17.69 -0.75
C SER A 98 26.65 -17.95 0.75
N GLN A 99 25.55 -17.73 1.47
CA GLN A 99 25.42 -17.95 2.91
C GLN A 99 24.54 -19.16 3.26
N CYS A 100 24.20 -20.00 2.29
CA CYS A 100 23.56 -21.28 2.56
C CYS A 100 24.63 -22.27 3.04
N GLN A 101 24.40 -22.85 4.22
CA GLN A 101 25.25 -23.88 4.80
C GLN A 101 24.37 -25.06 5.21
N VAL A 102 24.80 -26.25 4.81
CA VAL A 102 24.18 -27.52 5.18
C VAL A 102 25.19 -28.34 5.95
N THR A 103 24.78 -28.93 7.07
CA THR A 103 25.62 -29.87 7.82
C THR A 103 24.87 -31.14 8.17
N LEU A 104 25.54 -32.28 8.12
CA LEU A 104 25.06 -33.56 8.66
C LEU A 104 25.97 -33.96 9.81
N ASP A 105 25.42 -34.13 11.01
CA ASP A 105 26.17 -34.49 12.22
C ASP A 105 27.36 -33.54 12.51
N GLY A 106 27.21 -32.26 12.11
CA GLY A 106 28.22 -31.21 12.24
C GLY A 106 29.23 -31.10 11.09
N GLU A 107 29.23 -32.04 10.14
CA GLU A 107 30.09 -31.99 8.95
C GLU A 107 29.42 -31.21 7.83
N ILE A 108 30.18 -30.31 7.18
CA ILE A 108 29.65 -29.48 6.08
C ILE A 108 29.42 -30.34 4.84
N ILE A 109 28.20 -30.27 4.31
CA ILE A 109 27.81 -30.93 3.07
C ILE A 109 27.87 -29.91 1.92
N PRO A 110 28.63 -30.18 0.85
CA PRO A 110 28.64 -29.31 -0.31
C PRO A 110 27.29 -29.37 -1.02
N GLY A 111 26.81 -28.21 -1.44
CA GLY A 111 25.60 -28.10 -2.25
C GLY A 111 25.78 -27.08 -3.37
N GLU A 112 24.82 -27.08 -4.28
CA GLU A 112 24.82 -26.19 -5.43
C GLU A 112 23.41 -25.80 -5.82
N VAL A 113 23.30 -24.67 -6.52
CA VAL A 113 22.04 -24.23 -7.10
C VAL A 113 21.71 -25.09 -8.31
N ARG A 114 20.53 -25.71 -8.32
CA ARG A 114 20.08 -26.56 -9.42
C ARG A 114 18.98 -25.90 -10.23
N GLU A 115 18.95 -26.20 -11.53
CA GLU A 115 17.83 -25.85 -12.39
C GLU A 115 16.80 -26.97 -12.38
N VAL A 116 15.55 -26.62 -12.09
CA VAL A 116 14.40 -27.51 -12.22
C VAL A 116 13.55 -27.09 -13.42
N GLU A 117 13.09 -28.07 -14.18
CA GLU A 117 12.26 -27.86 -15.37
C GLU A 117 10.92 -27.23 -15.00
N SER A 118 10.29 -27.73 -13.95
CA SER A 118 9.07 -27.20 -13.36
C SER A 118 9.15 -27.20 -11.83
N MET A 119 8.46 -26.24 -11.22
CA MET A 119 8.34 -26.16 -9.77
C MET A 119 7.33 -27.22 -9.30
N PRO A 120 7.67 -28.06 -8.30
CA PRO A 120 6.69 -28.94 -7.68
C PRO A 120 5.47 -28.16 -7.20
N VAL A 121 4.27 -28.70 -7.39
CA VAL A 121 3.03 -28.02 -6.99
C VAL A 121 3.00 -27.79 -5.47
N GLU A 122 3.65 -28.67 -4.73
CA GLU A 122 3.82 -28.63 -3.29
C GLU A 122 4.54 -27.33 -2.86
N TRP A 123 5.49 -26.83 -3.65
CA TRP A 123 6.25 -25.61 -3.34
C TRP A 123 5.49 -24.32 -3.64
N THR A 124 4.23 -24.40 -4.05
CA THR A 124 3.44 -23.23 -4.40
C THR A 124 3.10 -22.43 -3.12
N PRO A 125 3.49 -21.15 -3.03
CA PRO A 125 3.13 -20.31 -1.90
C PRO A 125 1.63 -19.96 -1.95
N PRO A 126 1.05 -19.47 -0.84
CA PRO A 126 -0.32 -19.00 -0.87
C PRO A 126 -0.45 -17.79 -1.80
N GLU A 127 -1.65 -17.62 -2.39
CA GLU A 127 -1.93 -16.44 -3.22
C GLU A 127 -1.84 -15.14 -2.42
N SER A 128 -2.16 -15.18 -1.13
CA SER A 128 -2.16 -14.03 -0.25
C SER A 128 -1.82 -14.39 1.20
N THR A 129 -1.35 -13.40 1.96
CA THR A 129 -1.15 -13.51 3.42
C THR A 129 -2.08 -12.56 4.18
N ILE A 130 -2.35 -12.88 5.44
CA ILE A 130 -3.23 -12.10 6.30
C ILE A 130 -2.46 -10.95 6.96
N VAL A 131 -3.06 -9.76 6.98
CA VAL A 131 -2.50 -8.55 7.60
C VAL A 131 -2.88 -8.45 9.09
N PRO A 132 -1.98 -7.98 9.98
CA PRO A 132 -2.35 -7.70 11.37
C PRO A 132 -3.40 -6.59 11.47
N ASP A 133 -4.46 -6.77 12.26
CA ASP A 133 -5.55 -5.79 12.37
C ASP A 133 -5.08 -4.39 12.81
N LYS A 134 -4.09 -4.33 13.72
CA LYS A 134 -3.50 -3.07 14.20
C LYS A 134 -2.61 -2.38 13.15
N ALA A 135 -2.22 -3.11 12.11
CA ALA A 135 -1.41 -2.61 11.01
C ALA A 135 -2.23 -2.11 9.83
N LEU A 136 -3.57 -2.21 9.88
CA LEU A 136 -4.44 -1.79 8.78
C LEU A 136 -4.79 -0.31 8.85
N MET A 137 -4.58 0.39 7.74
CA MET A 137 -5.12 1.74 7.52
C MET A 137 -6.51 1.70 6.85
N PRO A 138 -7.31 2.78 6.99
CA PRO A 138 -8.57 2.90 6.26
C PRO A 138 -8.37 2.73 4.74
N GLY A 139 -9.09 1.78 4.15
CA GLY A 139 -9.02 1.46 2.72
C GLY A 139 -8.01 0.39 2.33
N GLU A 140 -7.19 -0.11 3.27
CA GLU A 140 -6.31 -1.26 3.02
C GLU A 140 -7.04 -2.60 3.15
N SER A 141 -6.59 -3.59 2.37
CA SER A 141 -7.13 -4.96 2.38
C SER A 141 -6.59 -5.77 3.56
N ARG A 142 -7.42 -6.66 4.12
CA ARG A 142 -7.01 -7.65 5.14
C ARG A 142 -6.13 -8.77 4.58
N ALA A 143 -6.11 -8.94 3.26
CA ALA A 143 -5.30 -9.91 2.55
C ALA A 143 -4.39 -9.20 1.54
N LEU A 144 -3.09 -9.50 1.57
CA LEU A 144 -2.08 -8.97 0.66
C LEU A 144 -1.63 -10.05 -0.30
N LYS A 145 -1.61 -9.74 -1.60
CA LYS A 145 -1.13 -10.68 -2.63
C LYS A 145 0.34 -11.03 -2.39
N TYR A 146 0.63 -12.33 -2.31
CA TYR A 146 1.98 -12.83 -2.17
C TYR A 146 2.54 -13.26 -3.52
N ALA A 147 1.91 -14.26 -4.16
CA ALA A 147 2.36 -14.93 -5.38
C ALA A 147 2.42 -14.07 -6.68
N GLY A 148 2.19 -12.75 -6.61
CA GLY A 148 2.38 -11.85 -7.74
C GLY A 148 3.86 -11.65 -8.06
N GLY A 149 4.26 -11.84 -9.31
CA GLY A 149 5.64 -11.56 -9.77
C GLY A 149 6.69 -12.52 -9.22
N MET A 150 6.32 -13.79 -8.94
CA MET A 150 7.25 -14.82 -8.49
C MET A 150 8.45 -14.95 -9.43
N ARG A 151 9.64 -14.96 -8.83
CA ARG A 151 10.86 -15.33 -9.57
C ARG A 151 10.86 -16.84 -9.76
N ARG A 152 11.52 -17.30 -10.83
CA ARG A 152 11.80 -18.72 -11.00
C ARG A 152 12.67 -19.17 -9.83
N ILE A 153 12.16 -20.09 -9.02
CA ILE A 153 12.92 -20.71 -7.92
C ILE A 153 14.11 -21.46 -8.52
N LYS A 154 15.26 -21.35 -7.87
CA LYS A 154 16.39 -22.24 -8.12
C LYS A 154 16.69 -23.00 -6.84
N PRO A 155 16.25 -24.26 -6.70
CA PRO A 155 16.47 -25.01 -5.47
C PRO A 155 17.96 -25.21 -5.20
N TYR A 156 18.31 -25.31 -3.92
CA TYR A 156 19.65 -25.69 -3.50
C TYR A 156 19.69 -27.21 -3.32
N GLY A 157 20.47 -27.89 -4.15
CA GLY A 157 20.60 -29.33 -4.15
C GLY A 157 21.89 -29.79 -3.50
N PHE A 158 21.84 -30.88 -2.74
CA PHE A 158 23.01 -31.49 -2.10
C PHE A 158 22.78 -32.98 -1.88
N GLN A 159 23.87 -33.74 -1.85
CA GLN A 159 23.84 -35.18 -1.62
C GLN A 159 24.30 -35.48 -0.20
N VAL A 160 23.57 -36.35 0.49
CA VAL A 160 23.93 -36.83 1.83
C VAL A 160 24.04 -38.34 1.84
N THR A 161 25.06 -38.84 2.54
CA THR A 161 25.19 -40.25 2.88
C THR A 161 24.71 -40.42 4.31
N LEU A 162 23.48 -40.89 4.48
CA LEU A 162 22.83 -41.03 5.79
C LEU A 162 23.17 -42.40 6.39
N PRO A 163 23.91 -42.48 7.51
CA PRO A 163 24.20 -43.74 8.16
C PRO A 163 22.92 -44.39 8.75
N PRO A 164 22.95 -45.68 9.11
CA PRO A 164 21.88 -46.29 9.90
C PRO A 164 21.79 -45.63 11.29
N GLY A 165 20.58 -45.43 11.80
CA GLY A 165 20.33 -44.82 13.12
C GLY A 165 19.96 -43.34 13.06
N GLU A 166 20.26 -42.61 14.13
CA GLU A 166 19.92 -41.19 14.27
C GLU A 166 21.01 -40.27 13.71
N SER A 167 20.60 -39.21 13.02
CA SER A 167 21.48 -38.13 12.56
C SER A 167 20.80 -36.77 12.70
N GLU A 168 21.59 -35.70 12.76
CA GLU A 168 21.12 -34.30 12.72
C GLU A 168 21.48 -33.67 11.37
N LEU A 169 20.47 -33.30 10.59
CA LEU A 169 20.63 -32.45 9.42
C LEU A 169 20.30 -31.00 9.80
N ARG A 170 21.21 -30.07 9.53
CA ARG A 170 21.00 -28.64 9.78
C ARG A 170 21.19 -27.85 8.49
N VAL A 171 20.27 -26.91 8.25
CA VAL A 171 20.30 -26.00 7.10
C VAL A 171 20.19 -24.57 7.62
N THR A 172 21.17 -23.73 7.31
CA THR A 172 21.16 -22.30 7.67
C THR A 172 21.32 -21.44 6.45
N TYR A 173 20.54 -20.36 6.34
CA TYR A 173 20.62 -19.45 5.20
C TYR A 173 20.02 -18.08 5.49
N LEU A 174 20.20 -17.16 4.52
CA LEU A 174 19.56 -15.86 4.49
C LEU A 174 18.47 -15.80 3.42
N GLU A 175 17.35 -15.14 3.73
CA GLU A 175 16.23 -15.01 2.81
C GLU A 175 15.61 -13.61 2.86
N GLN A 176 15.21 -13.09 1.70
CA GLN A 176 14.54 -11.79 1.61
C GLN A 176 13.04 -11.95 1.88
N ALA A 177 12.47 -11.05 2.68
CA ALA A 177 11.02 -10.93 2.76
C ALA A 177 10.48 -10.16 1.54
N LYS A 178 9.32 -10.56 1.03
CA LYS A 178 8.59 -9.75 0.07
C LYS A 178 8.22 -8.43 0.75
N THR A 179 8.57 -7.32 0.12
CA THR A 179 8.23 -5.98 0.59
C THR A 179 7.13 -5.42 -0.28
N THR A 180 6.00 -5.07 0.33
CA THR A 180 4.88 -4.45 -0.36
C THR A 180 4.76 -3.01 0.13
N PHE A 181 4.86 -2.07 -0.79
CA PHE A 181 4.75 -0.66 -0.48
C PHE A 181 3.37 -0.35 0.11
N ALA A 182 3.37 0.28 1.28
CA ALA A 182 2.19 0.81 1.92
C ALA A 182 2.60 2.08 2.66
N ARG A 183 1.62 2.93 3.01
CA ARG A 183 1.91 4.22 3.67
C ARG A 183 1.36 4.30 5.07
N PRO A 184 2.10 4.88 6.02
CA PRO A 184 3.40 5.55 5.85
C PRO A 184 4.59 4.57 5.93
N THR A 185 4.31 3.30 6.22
CA THR A 185 5.27 2.20 6.39
C THR A 185 4.87 1.03 5.51
N MET A 186 5.84 0.21 5.13
CA MET A 186 5.66 -0.90 4.20
C MET A 186 5.34 -2.21 4.91
N PHE A 187 4.67 -3.13 4.21
CA PHE A 187 4.50 -4.50 4.68
C PHE A 187 5.72 -5.35 4.34
N ARG A 188 6.04 -6.30 5.20
CA ARG A 188 6.97 -7.40 4.93
C ARG A 188 6.20 -8.71 5.02
N GLN A 189 6.33 -9.56 4.01
CA GLN A 189 5.70 -10.87 3.95
C GLN A 189 6.79 -11.92 3.82
N PHE A 190 6.78 -12.90 4.72
CA PHE A 190 7.67 -14.04 4.71
C PHE A 190 6.82 -15.31 4.68
N VAL A 191 7.10 -16.21 3.74
CA VAL A 191 6.40 -17.49 3.61
C VAL A 191 7.42 -18.61 3.60
N TYR A 192 7.20 -19.59 4.47
CA TYR A 192 7.96 -20.84 4.51
C TYR A 192 7.05 -22.02 4.17
N ILE A 193 7.43 -22.83 3.19
CA ILE A 193 6.64 -23.94 2.66
C ILE A 193 6.97 -25.21 3.45
N LEU A 194 5.97 -25.74 4.16
CA LEU A 194 6.03 -26.95 4.98
C LEU A 194 5.60 -28.20 4.22
N SER A 195 4.97 -28.04 3.05
CA SER A 195 4.37 -29.14 2.28
C SER A 195 5.32 -30.28 1.88
N PRO A 196 6.63 -30.07 1.59
CA PRO A 196 7.49 -31.18 1.17
C PRO A 196 7.62 -32.22 2.28
N ALA A 197 7.41 -31.80 3.53
CA ALA A 197 7.39 -32.69 4.69
C ALA A 197 6.32 -33.76 4.66
N ARG A 198 5.26 -33.59 3.85
CA ARG A 198 4.22 -34.62 3.68
C ARG A 198 4.68 -35.84 2.92
N SER A 199 5.81 -35.75 2.22
CA SER A 199 6.41 -36.88 1.50
C SER A 199 7.33 -37.75 2.38
N TRP A 200 7.63 -37.31 3.60
CA TRP A 200 8.49 -38.03 4.53
C TRP A 200 7.79 -39.28 5.09
N SER A 201 8.59 -40.26 5.55
CA SER A 201 8.08 -41.51 6.14
C SER A 201 7.22 -41.23 7.37
N SER A 202 7.69 -40.33 8.24
CA SER A 202 6.99 -39.88 9.43
C SER A 202 7.47 -38.49 9.85
N PHE A 203 6.66 -37.82 10.69
CA PHE A 203 6.95 -36.51 11.25
C PHE A 203 6.54 -36.47 12.72
N GLY A 204 7.54 -36.40 13.61
CA GLY A 204 7.36 -36.50 15.05
C GLY A 204 7.08 -35.18 15.77
N GLY A 205 7.26 -34.05 15.08
CA GLY A 205 6.86 -32.73 15.61
C GLY A 205 7.72 -31.57 15.07
N LEU A 206 7.26 -30.36 15.34
CA LEU A 206 7.93 -29.09 15.02
C LEU A 206 7.89 -28.13 16.19
N ASP A 207 9.07 -27.69 16.61
CA ASP A 207 9.25 -26.50 17.43
C ASP A 207 9.64 -25.31 16.55
N LEU A 208 8.78 -24.30 16.54
CA LEU A 208 8.93 -23.10 15.74
C LEU A 208 9.17 -21.88 16.64
N THR A 209 10.26 -21.17 16.37
CA THR A 209 10.56 -19.87 16.97
C THR A 209 10.79 -18.83 15.88
N ILE A 210 10.03 -17.74 15.92
CA ILE A 210 10.21 -16.60 15.01
C ILE A 210 10.56 -15.36 15.82
N PHE A 211 11.76 -14.82 15.64
CA PHE A 211 12.14 -13.54 16.22
C PHE A 211 11.65 -12.42 15.31
N VAL A 212 10.93 -11.46 15.86
CA VAL A 212 10.40 -10.29 15.14
C VAL A 212 10.84 -9.00 15.82
N PRO A 213 10.87 -7.87 15.09
CA PRO A 213 11.10 -6.57 15.72
C PRO A 213 10.02 -6.28 16.78
N ASP A 214 10.44 -5.85 17.98
CA ASP A 214 9.58 -5.77 19.16
C ASP A 214 8.33 -4.89 18.97
N HIS A 215 8.50 -3.78 18.26
CA HIS A 215 7.48 -2.76 18.08
C HIS A 215 6.63 -2.96 16.82
N TRP A 216 6.90 -4.02 16.05
CA TRP A 216 6.17 -4.29 14.82
C TRP A 216 4.87 -5.04 15.09
N SER A 217 3.87 -4.71 14.28
CA SER A 217 2.63 -5.47 14.23
C SER A 217 2.86 -6.70 13.38
N VAL A 218 2.52 -7.88 13.92
CA VAL A 218 2.75 -9.17 13.26
C VAL A 218 1.50 -10.03 13.29
N LYS A 219 1.27 -10.76 12.20
CA LYS A 219 0.24 -11.78 12.07
C LYS A 219 0.86 -13.01 11.42
N THR A 220 0.58 -14.18 12.00
CA THR A 220 1.06 -15.46 11.50
C THR A 220 -0.09 -16.41 11.19
N LYS A 221 0.17 -17.33 10.26
CA LYS A 221 -0.65 -18.52 10.03
C LYS A 221 0.30 -19.71 9.83
N PRO A 222 0.26 -20.75 10.67
CA PRO A 222 -0.60 -20.91 11.85
C PRO A 222 -0.38 -19.82 12.92
N ALA A 223 -1.37 -19.67 13.81
CA ALA A 223 -1.29 -18.68 14.88
C ALA A 223 -0.25 -19.10 15.92
N LEU A 224 0.69 -18.21 16.24
CA LEU A 224 1.76 -18.45 17.21
C LEU A 224 1.54 -17.64 18.49
N LYS A 225 2.09 -18.12 19.61
CA LYS A 225 2.06 -17.42 20.90
C LYS A 225 3.20 -16.42 20.97
N ARG A 226 2.91 -15.15 21.26
CA ARG A 226 3.94 -14.12 21.41
C ARG A 226 4.53 -14.11 22.81
N ASN A 227 5.85 -14.12 22.91
CA ASN A 227 6.65 -13.97 24.11
C ASN A 227 7.76 -12.94 23.85
N GLY A 228 7.50 -11.66 24.13
CA GLY A 228 8.41 -10.56 23.80
C GLY A 228 8.63 -10.41 22.28
N SER A 229 9.89 -10.48 21.85
CA SER A 229 10.32 -10.50 20.46
C SER A 229 10.10 -11.84 19.76
N ALA A 230 9.81 -12.91 20.50
CA ALA A 230 9.66 -14.24 19.94
C ALA A 230 8.18 -14.61 19.72
N LEU A 231 7.89 -15.28 18.61
CA LEU A 231 6.64 -15.99 18.35
C LEU A 231 6.94 -17.48 18.39
N ILE A 232 6.27 -18.20 19.29
CA ILE A 232 6.57 -19.60 19.60
C ILE A 232 5.35 -20.47 19.24
N GLY A 233 5.61 -21.59 18.59
CA GLY A 233 4.65 -22.66 18.35
C GLY A 233 5.30 -24.03 18.49
N THR A 234 4.55 -24.98 19.03
CA THR A 234 4.92 -26.39 19.06
C THR A 234 3.78 -27.17 18.42
N PHE A 235 4.11 -28.07 17.50
CA PHE A 235 3.16 -28.84 16.73
C PHE A 235 3.55 -30.31 16.78
N ASP A 236 2.64 -31.18 17.21
CA ASP A 236 2.85 -32.64 17.19
C ASP A 236 2.74 -33.21 15.77
N HIS A 237 2.22 -32.42 14.83
CA HIS A 237 1.97 -32.79 13.44
C HIS A 237 2.24 -31.58 12.54
N LEU A 238 2.44 -31.81 11.24
CA LEU A 238 2.54 -30.72 10.27
C LEU A 238 1.27 -29.86 10.28
N PRO A 239 1.39 -28.52 10.35
CA PRO A 239 0.26 -27.61 10.22
C PRO A 239 -0.57 -27.87 8.95
N GLU A 240 -1.90 -27.72 9.05
CA GLU A 240 -2.82 -27.92 7.92
C GLU A 240 -2.55 -26.96 6.76
N SER A 241 -2.05 -25.76 7.05
CA SER A 241 -1.88 -24.70 6.05
C SER A 241 -0.79 -25.00 5.02
N ASN A 242 0.01 -26.05 5.13
CA ASN A 242 1.14 -26.38 4.22
C ASN A 242 2.23 -25.30 4.11
N HIS A 243 2.04 -24.17 4.77
CA HIS A 243 2.94 -23.04 4.82
C HIS A 243 2.79 -22.32 6.16
N LEU A 244 3.90 -21.73 6.57
CA LEU A 244 3.97 -20.70 7.58
C LEU A 244 3.97 -19.34 6.88
N GLU A 245 2.94 -18.55 7.11
CA GLU A 245 2.81 -17.17 6.65
C GLU A 245 3.15 -16.23 7.79
N VAL A 246 3.96 -15.22 7.51
CA VAL A 246 4.25 -14.13 8.44
C VAL A 246 4.10 -12.80 7.71
N THR A 247 3.20 -11.95 8.20
CA THR A 247 3.07 -10.56 7.72
C THR A 247 3.42 -9.60 8.84
N LEU A 248 4.38 -8.71 8.58
CA LEU A 248 4.88 -7.69 9.50
C LEU A 248 4.58 -6.29 8.96
N ARG A 249 4.43 -5.33 9.86
CA ARG A 249 4.46 -3.90 9.52
C ARG A 249 5.07 -3.09 10.68
N PRO A 250 5.97 -2.12 10.40
CA PRO A 250 6.37 -1.12 11.39
C PRO A 250 5.16 -0.34 11.92
N PRO A 251 5.21 0.18 13.17
CA PRO A 251 4.11 0.90 13.76
C PRO A 251 3.78 2.16 12.96
N ILE A 252 2.49 2.38 12.75
CA ILE A 252 2.00 3.56 12.05
C ILE A 252 1.97 4.73 13.03
N PRO A 253 2.60 5.89 12.72
CA PRO A 253 2.51 7.07 13.57
C PRO A 253 1.06 7.45 13.85
N ALA A 254 0.72 7.63 15.13
CA ALA A 254 -0.66 7.91 15.54
C ALA A 254 -1.22 9.17 14.85
N GLY A 255 -0.40 10.20 14.66
CA GLY A 255 -0.78 11.43 13.94
C GLY A 255 -1.15 11.16 12.48
N TYR A 256 -0.43 10.27 11.80
CA TYR A 256 -0.76 9.85 10.43
C TYR A 256 -2.09 9.08 10.40
N ALA A 257 -2.27 8.12 11.30
CA ALA A 257 -3.49 7.33 11.39
C ALA A 257 -4.72 8.20 11.68
N ILE A 258 -4.61 9.13 12.64
CA ILE A 258 -5.66 10.11 12.96
C ILE A 258 -5.93 11.01 11.76
N GLY A 259 -4.88 11.54 11.13
CA GLY A 259 -4.98 12.41 9.96
C GLY A 259 -5.73 11.75 8.80
N LYS A 260 -5.43 10.47 8.49
CA LYS A 260 -6.17 9.71 7.47
C LYS A 260 -7.61 9.41 7.88
N LYS A 261 -7.84 9.00 9.12
CA LYS A 261 -9.18 8.65 9.61
C LYS A 261 -10.12 9.87 9.69
N ALA A 262 -9.61 11.00 10.17
CA ALA A 262 -10.39 12.23 10.35
C ALA A 262 -10.41 13.12 9.11
N GLY A 263 -9.39 13.02 8.25
CA GLY A 263 -9.21 13.91 7.11
C GLY A 263 -10.32 13.82 6.07
N MET A 264 -10.77 12.61 5.71
CA MET A 264 -11.85 12.46 4.74
C MET A 264 -13.20 13.01 5.24
N PRO A 265 -13.68 12.68 6.46
CA PRO A 265 -14.87 13.33 7.03
C PRO A 265 -14.75 14.85 7.13
N LEU A 266 -13.57 15.35 7.51
CA LEU A 266 -13.31 16.79 7.60
C LEU A 266 -13.42 17.45 6.22
N LEU A 267 -12.82 16.85 5.19
CA LEU A 267 -12.91 17.33 3.81
C LEU A 267 -14.36 17.37 3.31
N ILE A 268 -15.13 16.31 3.57
CA ILE A 268 -16.56 16.26 3.19
C ILE A 268 -17.35 17.34 3.94
N THR A 269 -17.06 17.55 5.23
CA THR A 269 -17.74 18.56 6.05
C THR A 269 -17.41 19.97 5.55
N LEU A 270 -16.13 20.27 5.28
CA LEU A 270 -15.71 21.53 4.68
C LEU A 270 -16.36 21.74 3.31
N ALA A 271 -16.39 20.70 2.47
CA ALA A 271 -17.04 20.68 1.16
C ALA A 271 -18.54 21.04 1.24
N GLY A 272 -19.24 20.49 2.23
CA GLY A 272 -20.66 20.80 2.47
C GLY A 272 -20.87 22.21 3.01
N MET A 273 -20.09 22.62 4.01
CA MET A 273 -20.23 23.93 4.65
C MET A 273 -19.99 25.08 3.67
N GLY A 274 -18.98 24.99 2.81
CA GLY A 274 -18.73 26.06 1.85
C GLY A 274 -19.75 26.11 0.71
N LEU A 275 -20.34 24.97 0.32
CA LEU A 275 -21.47 24.98 -0.61
C LEU A 275 -22.66 25.74 0.00
N VAL A 276 -23.01 25.43 1.25
CA VAL A 276 -24.07 26.15 2.00
C VAL A 276 -23.76 27.64 2.12
N ALA A 277 -22.51 28.01 2.45
CA ALA A 277 -22.09 29.40 2.56
C ALA A 277 -22.20 30.14 1.22
N CYS A 278 -21.76 29.53 0.12
CA CYS A 278 -21.89 30.08 -1.23
C CYS A 278 -23.37 30.31 -1.61
N CYS A 279 -24.24 29.33 -1.34
CA CYS A 279 -25.69 29.48 -1.56
C CYS A 279 -26.29 30.61 -0.72
N TRP A 280 -25.90 30.73 0.56
CA TRP A 280 -26.35 31.81 1.44
C TRP A 280 -25.92 33.18 0.91
N ILE A 281 -24.63 33.34 0.58
CA ILE A 281 -24.07 34.60 0.09
C ILE A 281 -24.78 35.01 -1.21
N GLY A 282 -24.96 34.08 -2.14
CA GLY A 282 -25.71 34.30 -3.38
C GLY A 282 -27.16 34.73 -3.12
N TYR A 283 -27.85 34.07 -2.18
CA TYR A 283 -29.21 34.44 -1.77
C TYR A 283 -29.27 35.86 -1.17
N ARG A 284 -28.34 36.22 -0.28
CA ARG A 284 -28.30 37.56 0.33
C ARG A 284 -28.00 38.66 -0.68
N ALA A 285 -27.10 38.43 -1.63
CA ALA A 285 -26.80 39.35 -2.71
C ALA A 285 -28.06 39.61 -3.56
N ALA A 286 -28.76 38.55 -3.96
CA ALA A 286 -30.02 38.66 -4.70
C ALA A 286 -31.13 39.41 -3.93
N LYS A 287 -31.23 39.21 -2.61
CA LYS A 287 -32.21 39.91 -1.76
C LYS A 287 -31.91 41.41 -1.65
N ARG A 288 -30.64 41.82 -1.51
CA ARG A 288 -30.25 43.25 -1.48
C ARG A 288 -30.59 43.95 -2.78
N GLY A 289 -30.32 43.30 -3.92
CA GLY A 289 -30.71 43.83 -5.24
C GLY A 289 -32.21 44.10 -5.37
N ARG A 290 -33.07 43.32 -4.71
CA ARG A 290 -34.54 43.57 -4.71
C ARG A 290 -34.92 44.81 -3.93
N LEU A 291 -34.38 45.01 -2.73
CA LEU A 291 -34.74 46.15 -1.88
C LEU A 291 -34.32 47.49 -2.49
N GLU A 292 -33.16 47.52 -3.16
CA GLU A 292 -32.72 48.72 -3.87
C GLU A 292 -33.58 49.03 -5.10
N SER A 293 -34.11 48.01 -5.78
CA SER A 293 -34.97 48.20 -6.95
C SER A 293 -36.37 48.76 -6.62
N THR A 294 -36.80 48.67 -5.37
CA THR A 294 -38.13 49.13 -4.93
C THR A 294 -38.15 50.56 -4.36
N GLY A 295 -36.99 51.23 -4.21
CA GLY A 295 -36.89 52.43 -3.36
C GLY A 295 -36.58 53.77 -4.04
N ALA A 296 -36.01 53.83 -5.25
CA ALA A 296 -35.64 55.10 -5.87
C ALA A 296 -35.34 54.93 -7.36
N GLU A 297 -35.60 55.98 -8.15
CA GLU A 297 -35.03 56.18 -9.50
C GLU A 297 -33.49 56.20 -9.41
N SER A 298 -32.89 55.01 -9.34
CA SER A 298 -31.45 54.87 -9.26
C SER A 298 -30.88 55.09 -10.67
N PRO A 299 -29.96 56.05 -10.87
CA PRO A 299 -29.36 56.30 -12.18
C PRO A 299 -28.70 55.02 -12.71
N ALA A 300 -28.89 54.78 -14.01
CA ALA A 300 -28.75 53.52 -14.73
C ALA A 300 -27.33 52.94 -14.86
N GLY A 301 -26.43 53.16 -13.90
CA GLY A 301 -25.02 52.76 -13.96
C GLY A 301 -24.53 51.98 -12.75
N LYS A 302 -25.39 51.29 -11.99
CA LYS A 302 -24.95 50.54 -10.81
C LYS A 302 -24.14 49.30 -11.18
N ASN A 303 -22.98 49.18 -10.52
CA ASN A 303 -21.89 48.21 -10.71
C ASN A 303 -22.29 46.73 -10.55
N ILE A 304 -23.07 46.19 -11.50
CA ILE A 304 -23.35 44.74 -11.62
C ILE A 304 -22.05 43.92 -11.63
N GLY A 305 -20.97 44.49 -12.17
CA GLY A 305 -19.65 43.86 -12.15
C GLY A 305 -19.10 43.63 -10.73
N GLY A 306 -19.37 44.51 -9.77
CA GLY A 306 -18.78 44.42 -8.43
C GLY A 306 -19.27 43.22 -7.62
N ASP A 307 -20.57 42.95 -7.65
CA ASP A 307 -21.16 41.82 -6.90
C ASP A 307 -20.86 40.48 -7.57
N LEU A 308 -20.81 40.44 -8.90
CA LEU A 308 -20.36 39.26 -9.65
C LEU A 308 -18.91 38.92 -9.31
N ILE A 309 -18.01 39.92 -9.32
CA ILE A 309 -16.60 39.74 -8.96
C ILE A 309 -16.46 39.22 -7.52
N ARG A 310 -17.22 39.75 -6.56
CA ARG A 310 -17.21 39.28 -5.17
C ARG A 310 -17.66 37.83 -5.05
N SER A 311 -18.75 37.44 -5.72
CA SER A 311 -19.24 36.05 -5.70
C SER A 311 -18.24 35.08 -6.32
N LEU A 312 -17.66 35.43 -7.47
CA LEU A 312 -16.63 34.64 -8.14
C LEU A 312 -15.37 34.51 -7.25
N SER A 313 -14.95 35.59 -6.61
CA SER A 313 -13.79 35.57 -5.71
C SER A 313 -14.01 34.67 -4.50
N ALA A 314 -15.21 34.69 -3.89
CA ALA A 314 -15.54 33.83 -2.76
C ALA A 314 -15.56 32.35 -3.17
N GLY A 315 -16.15 32.03 -4.33
CA GLY A 315 -16.13 30.67 -4.89
C GLY A 315 -14.72 30.18 -5.21
N ALA A 316 -13.88 31.03 -5.79
CA ALA A 316 -12.48 30.70 -6.11
C ALA A 316 -11.64 30.47 -4.86
N ILE A 317 -11.74 31.33 -3.84
CA ILE A 317 -11.04 31.17 -2.56
C ILE A 317 -11.47 29.86 -1.90
N TYR A 318 -12.77 29.58 -1.88
CA TYR A 318 -13.28 28.35 -1.30
C TYR A 318 -12.78 27.10 -2.03
N ALA A 319 -12.83 27.09 -3.37
CA ALA A 319 -12.30 26.00 -4.18
C ALA A 319 -10.80 25.80 -3.93
N PHE A 320 -10.03 26.88 -3.81
CA PHE A 320 -8.61 26.82 -3.48
C PHE A 320 -8.34 26.26 -2.09
N VAL A 321 -9.12 26.64 -1.07
CA VAL A 321 -8.98 26.08 0.29
C VAL A 321 -9.31 24.59 0.28
N LEU A 322 -10.38 24.18 -0.39
CA LEU A 322 -10.75 22.77 -0.49
C LEU A 322 -9.67 21.97 -1.26
N PHE A 323 -9.12 22.53 -2.34
CA PHE A 323 -7.98 21.98 -3.08
C PHE A 323 -6.78 21.77 -2.18
N ALA A 324 -6.38 22.81 -1.44
CA ALA A 324 -5.22 22.77 -0.55
C ALA A 324 -5.41 21.73 0.56
N CYS A 325 -6.59 21.65 1.16
CA CYS A 325 -6.91 20.62 2.15
C CYS A 325 -6.88 19.22 1.54
N ALA A 326 -7.41 19.04 0.32
CA ALA A 326 -7.38 17.75 -0.37
C ALA A 326 -5.94 17.33 -0.71
N ILE A 327 -5.14 18.24 -1.26
CA ILE A 327 -3.69 18.02 -1.49
C ILE A 327 -3.01 17.62 -0.19
N PHE A 328 -3.26 18.36 0.90
CA PHE A 328 -2.64 18.06 2.19
C PHE A 328 -3.06 16.68 2.73
N TYR A 329 -4.33 16.30 2.55
CA TYR A 329 -4.82 14.98 2.94
C TYR A 329 -4.17 13.83 2.14
N TYR A 330 -4.01 14.02 0.82
CA TYR A 330 -3.46 12.99 -0.06
C TYR A 330 -1.92 12.92 -0.02
N LEU A 331 -1.24 14.06 0.13
CA LEU A 331 0.22 14.17 0.02
C LEU A 331 0.88 14.78 1.26
N GLY A 332 0.23 15.77 1.86
CA GLY A 332 0.79 16.52 3.00
C GLY A 332 1.09 15.64 4.20
N LEU A 333 0.25 14.65 4.49
CA LEU A 333 0.51 13.70 5.58
C LEU A 333 1.80 12.90 5.38
N ASP A 334 2.18 12.57 4.16
CA ASP A 334 3.45 11.84 3.90
C ASP A 334 4.66 12.76 4.01
N VAL A 335 4.48 14.07 3.80
CA VAL A 335 5.53 15.07 3.99
C VAL A 335 5.73 15.34 5.48
N VAL A 336 4.65 15.37 6.26
CA VAL A 336 4.70 15.59 7.71
C VAL A 336 5.19 14.34 8.44
N PHE A 337 4.80 13.17 7.95
CA PHE A 337 5.21 11.87 8.48
C PHE A 337 5.97 11.10 7.40
N PRO A 338 7.20 11.52 7.06
CA PRO A 338 8.02 10.77 6.13
C PRO A 338 8.30 9.37 6.70
N PRO A 339 8.61 8.38 5.84
CA PRO A 339 9.16 7.11 6.30
C PRO A 339 10.35 7.38 7.23
N ASP A 340 10.52 6.55 8.25
CA ASP A 340 11.71 6.63 9.08
C ASP A 340 12.98 6.37 8.25
N GLY A 341 14.15 6.67 8.82
CA GLY A 341 15.41 6.58 8.09
C GLY A 341 15.71 5.18 7.53
N ASN A 342 15.27 4.13 8.23
CA ASN A 342 15.48 2.75 7.79
C ASN A 342 14.52 2.41 6.64
N GLU A 343 13.23 2.72 6.78
CA GLU A 343 12.24 2.52 5.72
C GLU A 343 12.60 3.33 4.45
N ALA A 344 13.06 4.57 4.60
CA ALA A 344 13.51 5.38 3.46
C ALA A 344 14.69 4.76 2.73
N LYS A 345 15.67 4.22 3.47
CA LYS A 345 16.81 3.49 2.91
C LYS A 345 16.34 2.24 2.16
N VAL A 346 15.44 1.46 2.76
CA VAL A 346 14.88 0.25 2.11
C VAL A 346 14.12 0.60 0.83
N ILE A 347 13.29 1.65 0.85
CA ILE A 347 12.57 2.14 -0.34
C ILE A 347 13.58 2.47 -1.45
N GLN A 348 14.66 3.17 -1.12
CA GLN A 348 15.70 3.55 -2.07
C GLN A 348 16.45 2.33 -2.63
N GLU A 349 16.88 1.40 -1.78
CA GLU A 349 17.63 0.20 -2.17
C GLU A 349 16.81 -0.74 -3.04
N LEU A 350 15.53 -0.90 -2.73
CA LEU A 350 14.60 -1.72 -3.51
C LEU A 350 14.04 -0.99 -4.75
N GLY A 351 14.36 0.30 -4.91
CA GLY A 351 13.82 1.13 -5.97
C GLY A 351 12.29 1.20 -5.95
N LEU A 352 11.66 1.04 -4.78
CA LEU A 352 10.21 1.08 -4.66
C LEU A 352 9.73 2.52 -4.86
N SER A 353 8.68 2.71 -5.64
CA SER A 353 8.12 4.04 -5.81
C SER A 353 6.61 4.00 -5.96
N ASP A 354 5.97 5.03 -5.41
CA ASP A 354 4.52 5.18 -5.42
C ASP A 354 4.05 6.09 -6.57
N GLY A 355 4.85 6.15 -7.64
CA GLY A 355 4.84 7.23 -8.62
C GLY A 355 3.46 7.46 -9.25
N TYR A 356 2.71 6.40 -9.52
CA TYR A 356 1.40 6.51 -10.15
C TYR A 356 0.32 7.09 -9.24
N LEU A 357 0.30 6.75 -7.95
CA LEU A 357 -0.74 7.20 -7.02
C LEU A 357 -0.57 8.68 -6.64
N ARG A 358 0.67 9.18 -6.53
CA ARG A 358 0.91 10.62 -6.30
C ARG A 358 0.46 11.46 -7.49
N ILE A 359 0.86 11.05 -8.69
CA ILE A 359 0.52 11.76 -9.92
C ILE A 359 -1.00 11.74 -10.12
N PHE A 360 -1.64 10.57 -10.00
CA PHE A 360 -3.09 10.45 -10.14
C PHE A 360 -3.86 11.24 -9.08
N GLY A 361 -3.42 11.22 -7.82
CA GLY A 361 -4.01 12.00 -6.74
C GLY A 361 -3.97 13.50 -7.02
N VAL A 362 -2.85 14.03 -7.51
CA VAL A 362 -2.74 15.44 -7.92
C VAL A 362 -3.72 15.76 -9.04
N PHE A 363 -3.78 14.92 -10.09
CA PHE A 363 -4.70 15.13 -11.21
C PHE A 363 -6.16 15.12 -10.78
N LEU A 364 -6.55 14.17 -9.93
CA LEU A 364 -7.94 14.04 -9.48
C LEU A 364 -8.37 15.23 -8.62
N VAL A 365 -7.47 15.72 -7.76
CA VAL A 365 -7.70 16.91 -6.95
C VAL A 365 -7.81 18.17 -7.84
N LEU A 366 -7.02 18.25 -8.90
CA LEU A 366 -7.06 19.35 -9.86
C LEU A 366 -8.35 19.35 -10.69
N ILE A 367 -8.76 18.19 -11.21
CA ILE A 367 -10.05 17.99 -11.90
C ILE A 367 -11.21 18.37 -10.97
N SER A 368 -11.19 17.91 -9.72
CA SER A 368 -12.24 18.22 -8.73
C SER A 368 -12.37 19.74 -8.51
N CYS A 369 -11.27 20.48 -8.58
CA CYS A 369 -11.29 21.94 -8.40
C CYS A 369 -11.79 22.68 -9.63
N ILE A 370 -11.48 22.19 -10.82
CA ILE A 370 -12.09 22.68 -12.06
C ILE A 370 -13.61 22.47 -12.02
N ILE A 371 -14.07 21.30 -11.57
CA ILE A 371 -15.50 21.00 -11.42
C ILE A 371 -16.13 21.91 -10.35
N ALA A 372 -15.52 22.04 -9.17
CA ALA A 372 -16.04 22.90 -8.10
C ALA A 372 -16.14 24.37 -8.52
N PHE A 373 -15.12 24.88 -9.22
CA PHE A 373 -15.12 26.22 -9.80
C PHE A 373 -16.24 26.40 -10.84
N SER A 374 -16.40 25.41 -11.73
CA SER A 374 -17.45 25.42 -12.76
C SER A 374 -18.85 25.39 -12.14
N LEU A 375 -19.08 24.52 -11.16
CA LEU A 375 -20.36 24.43 -10.45
C LEU A 375 -20.66 25.69 -9.64
N GLY A 376 -19.66 26.27 -8.97
CA GLY A 376 -19.80 27.55 -8.27
C GLY A 376 -20.19 28.69 -9.22
N SER A 377 -19.56 28.72 -10.40
CA SER A 377 -19.84 29.71 -11.44
C SER A 377 -21.26 29.54 -12.02
N VAL A 378 -21.64 28.31 -12.37
CA VAL A 378 -22.98 27.98 -12.90
C VAL A 378 -24.06 28.22 -11.85
N GLY A 379 -23.84 27.82 -10.60
CA GLY A 379 -24.79 28.03 -9.51
C GLY A 379 -25.04 29.52 -9.26
N THR A 380 -23.98 30.33 -9.26
CA THR A 380 -24.10 31.79 -9.18
C THR A 380 -24.92 32.33 -10.35
N PHE A 381 -24.59 31.92 -11.58
CA PHE A 381 -25.28 32.36 -12.79
C PHE A 381 -26.77 31.99 -12.76
N PHE A 382 -27.10 30.75 -12.39
CA PHE A 382 -28.48 30.25 -12.35
C PHE A 382 -29.30 30.95 -11.26
N CYS A 383 -28.73 31.17 -10.08
CA CYS A 383 -29.40 31.94 -9.02
C CYS A 383 -29.65 33.40 -9.45
N THR A 384 -28.70 34.05 -10.13
CA THR A 384 -28.90 35.39 -10.67
C THR A 384 -29.91 35.43 -11.84
N GLY A 385 -29.92 34.41 -12.69
CA GLY A 385 -30.84 34.29 -13.82
C GLY A 385 -32.28 34.02 -13.38
N LEU A 386 -32.51 33.06 -12.48
CA LEU A 386 -33.83 32.76 -11.93
C LEU A 386 -34.44 33.96 -11.21
N THR A 387 -33.62 34.71 -10.47
CA THR A 387 -34.10 35.89 -9.76
C THR A 387 -34.51 36.99 -10.73
N ARG A 388 -33.76 37.19 -11.82
CA ARG A 388 -34.11 38.11 -12.91
C ARG A 388 -35.37 37.68 -13.67
N TRP A 389 -35.47 36.41 -14.07
CA TRP A 389 -36.65 35.89 -14.77
C TRP A 389 -37.93 36.05 -13.94
N ARG A 390 -37.85 35.78 -12.63
CA ARG A 390 -38.99 35.98 -11.72
C ARG A 390 -39.38 37.45 -11.59
N GLN A 391 -38.43 38.39 -11.70
CA GLN A 391 -38.71 39.83 -11.72
C GLN A 391 -39.41 40.26 -13.00
N GLU A 392 -38.94 39.82 -14.17
CA GLU A 392 -39.54 40.13 -15.47
C GLU A 392 -41.00 39.64 -15.50
N ARG A 393 -41.25 38.38 -15.10
CA ARG A 393 -42.60 37.82 -15.05
C ARG A 393 -43.54 38.55 -14.08
N SER A 394 -43.02 39.09 -12.97
CA SER A 394 -43.83 39.87 -12.04
C SER A 394 -44.21 41.26 -12.57
N ARG A 395 -43.41 41.85 -13.48
CA ARG A 395 -43.76 43.11 -14.14
C ARG A 395 -44.89 42.91 -15.15
N ASP A 396 -44.84 41.83 -15.93
CA ASP A 396 -45.85 41.53 -16.95
C ASP A 396 -47.25 41.32 -16.33
N VAL A 397 -47.32 40.69 -15.15
CA VAL A 397 -48.60 40.48 -14.43
C VAL A 397 -49.19 41.79 -13.91
N ILE A 398 -48.36 42.77 -13.54
CA ILE A 398 -48.83 44.07 -13.01
C ILE A 398 -49.18 45.05 -14.15
N GLY A 399 -48.51 44.93 -15.30
CA GLY A 399 -48.76 45.79 -16.47
C GLY A 399 -49.96 45.38 -17.34
N GLY A 400 -50.53 44.19 -17.16
CA GLY A 400 -51.58 43.63 -18.02
C GLY A 400 -53.04 43.94 -17.62
N ASN A 401 -53.29 44.76 -16.60
CA ASN A 401 -54.64 45.12 -16.12
C ASN A 401 -55.00 46.61 -16.39
N GLY A 402 -54.36 47.23 -17.37
CA GLY A 402 -54.69 48.57 -17.88
C GLY A 402 -55.61 48.52 -19.08
#